data_AF-A0A6A3H8M7-F1
#
_entry.id   AF-A0A6A3H8M7-F1
#
_cell.length_a   1.000
_cell.length_b   1.000
_cell.length_c   1.000
_cell.angle_alpha   90.00
_cell.angle_beta   90.00
_cell.angle_gamma   90.00
#
_symmetry.space_group_name_H-M   'P 1'
#
loop_
_entity.id
_entity.type
_entity.pdbx_description
1 polymer ?
#
loop_
_entity_poly.entity_id
_entity_poly.type
_entity_poly.pdbx_seq_one_letter_code
_entity_poly.pdbx_strand_id
1 'polypeptide(L)'
;MLGPLPSSVQEKTAYEWRRKFQQDYSYALACAEDLQVQAKKMRSDVQTQKWKELTERLKAGFEKGDAVWLYIPKVQTGLSRKLAHMWHGPFRIDEVHDDFRVRLNVEGTGYRVNPWVHISRLKPRALHPKRPVEEVEVGEDDDFDTALLPEDSWEPDSGRDEYEVEKILDLRWSKRARTSKRSKEYLIKWKNYDDPEWLPVSQLSCGALLYEFNQSAKAKARFQSMQAGDDHPRV
;
A
#
# COMPACT_ATOMS: atom_id res chain seq x y z
N MET A 1 -13.16 -37.07 -64.48
CA MET A 1 -14.06 -35.92 -64.31
C MET A 1 -14.12 -35.59 -62.82
N LEU A 2 -13.20 -34.76 -62.32
CA LEU A 2 -13.19 -34.30 -60.93
C LEU A 2 -13.64 -32.84 -60.95
N GLY A 3 -14.77 -32.56 -60.32
CA GLY A 3 -15.34 -31.21 -60.23
C GLY A 3 -14.53 -30.28 -59.33
N PRO A 4 -14.72 -28.96 -59.44
CA PRO A 4 -13.99 -28.00 -58.62
C PRO A 4 -14.43 -28.11 -57.14
N LEU A 5 -13.46 -27.97 -56.23
CA LEU A 5 -13.70 -27.88 -54.79
C LEU A 5 -14.62 -26.66 -54.50
N PRO A 6 -15.68 -26.80 -53.68
CA PRO A 6 -16.51 -25.67 -53.30
C PRO A 6 -15.71 -24.72 -52.39
N SER A 7 -15.15 -23.68 -52.99
CA SER A 7 -14.55 -22.52 -52.31
C SER A 7 -15.66 -21.58 -51.84
N SER A 8 -16.24 -21.84 -50.67
CA SER A 8 -16.95 -20.79 -49.92
C SER A 8 -17.11 -21.17 -48.44
N VAL A 9 -15.99 -21.38 -47.75
CA VAL A 9 -16.00 -21.32 -46.27
C VAL A 9 -15.93 -19.84 -45.87
N GLN A 10 -16.82 -19.45 -44.96
CA GLN A 10 -17.11 -18.08 -44.57
C GLN A 10 -15.95 -17.42 -43.77
N GLU A 11 -14.84 -17.08 -44.42
CA GLU A 11 -13.70 -16.44 -43.74
C GLU A 11 -14.02 -15.02 -43.23
N LYS A 12 -15.07 -14.39 -43.76
CA LYS A 12 -15.54 -13.06 -43.31
C LYS A 12 -16.17 -13.10 -41.90
N THR A 13 -16.69 -14.24 -41.45
CA THR A 13 -17.43 -14.33 -40.18
C THR A 13 -16.52 -14.33 -38.95
N ALA A 14 -15.36 -15.01 -39.01
CA ALA A 14 -14.47 -15.18 -37.86
C ALA A 14 -13.64 -13.93 -37.53
N TYR A 15 -13.30 -13.12 -38.54
CA TYR A 15 -12.61 -11.85 -38.33
C TYR A 15 -13.56 -10.77 -37.80
N GLU A 16 -14.76 -10.66 -38.38
CA GLU A 16 -15.78 -9.73 -37.91
C GLU A 16 -16.26 -10.06 -36.49
N TRP A 17 -16.39 -11.35 -36.17
CA TRP A 17 -16.72 -11.81 -34.81
C TRP A 17 -15.62 -11.44 -33.79
N ARG A 18 -14.34 -11.68 -34.11
CA ARG A 18 -13.21 -11.27 -33.24
C ARG A 18 -13.14 -9.77 -33.04
N ARG A 19 -13.35 -8.99 -34.12
CA ARG A 19 -13.34 -7.53 -34.04
C ARG A 19 -14.48 -7.00 -33.16
N LYS A 20 -15.69 -7.54 -33.32
CA LYS A 20 -16.85 -7.18 -32.50
C LYS A 20 -16.63 -7.55 -31.04
N PHE A 21 -16.16 -8.77 -30.76
CA PHE A 21 -15.86 -9.21 -29.40
C PHE A 21 -14.78 -8.36 -28.73
N GLN A 22 -13.71 -8.02 -29.46
CA GLN A 22 -12.66 -7.16 -28.94
C GLN A 22 -13.15 -5.72 -28.68
N GLN A 23 -14.07 -5.23 -29.50
CA GLN A 23 -14.71 -3.93 -29.31
C GLN A 23 -15.60 -3.95 -28.05
N ASP A 24 -16.43 -4.96 -27.89
CA ASP A 24 -17.30 -5.14 -26.72
C ASP A 24 -16.47 -5.30 -25.43
N TYR A 25 -15.36 -6.06 -25.48
CA TYR A 25 -14.42 -6.20 -24.36
C TYR A 25 -13.75 -4.87 -24.00
N SER A 26 -13.27 -4.12 -25.00
CA SER A 26 -12.64 -2.80 -24.76
C SER A 26 -13.62 -1.80 -24.16
N TYR A 27 -14.90 -1.87 -24.57
CA TYR A 27 -15.96 -1.04 -24.02
C TYR A 27 -16.27 -1.41 -22.57
N ALA A 28 -16.36 -2.71 -22.26
CA ALA A 28 -16.55 -3.19 -20.89
C ALA A 28 -15.41 -2.77 -19.96
N LEU A 29 -14.15 -2.86 -20.42
CA LEU A 29 -12.99 -2.39 -19.67
C LEU A 29 -13.06 -0.89 -19.39
N ALA A 30 -13.37 -0.07 -20.40
CA ALA A 30 -13.51 1.38 -20.23
C ALA A 30 -14.60 1.71 -19.21
N CYS A 31 -15.74 1.01 -19.26
CA CYS A 31 -16.83 1.18 -18.29
C CYS A 31 -16.39 0.81 -16.85
N ALA A 32 -15.63 -0.27 -16.69
CA ALA A 32 -15.10 -0.67 -15.39
C ALA A 32 -14.09 0.35 -14.84
N GLU A 33 -13.20 0.88 -15.69
CA GLU A 33 -12.25 1.93 -15.32
C GLU A 33 -12.98 3.20 -14.89
N ASP A 34 -14.01 3.63 -15.63
CA ASP A 34 -14.83 4.79 -15.30
C ASP A 34 -15.51 4.63 -13.95
N LEU A 35 -16.09 3.45 -13.66
CA LEU A 35 -16.67 3.14 -12.34
C LEU A 35 -15.63 3.21 -11.22
N GLN A 36 -14.42 2.68 -11.44
CA GLN A 36 -13.34 2.78 -10.46
C GLN A 36 -12.91 4.24 -10.21
N VAL A 37 -12.82 5.05 -11.27
CA VAL A 37 -12.50 6.48 -11.17
C VAL A 37 -13.60 7.22 -10.41
N GLN A 38 -14.86 6.97 -10.73
CA GLN A 38 -16.00 7.53 -9.99
C GLN A 38 -15.97 7.13 -8.51
N ALA A 39 -15.75 5.85 -8.19
CA ALA A 39 -15.65 5.39 -6.81
C ALA A 39 -14.45 5.99 -6.05
N LYS A 40 -13.30 6.15 -6.71
CA LYS A 40 -12.14 6.86 -6.15
C LYS A 40 -12.46 8.34 -5.89
N LYS A 41 -13.13 9.00 -6.84
CA LYS A 41 -13.57 10.39 -6.74
C LYS A 41 -14.56 10.58 -5.58
N MET A 42 -15.60 9.76 -5.48
CA MET A 42 -16.55 9.82 -4.36
C MET A 42 -15.86 9.66 -3.00
N ARG A 43 -14.94 8.69 -2.86
CA ARG A 43 -14.15 8.52 -1.63
C ARG A 43 -13.31 9.75 -1.30
N SER A 44 -12.66 10.32 -2.31
CA SER A 44 -11.87 11.56 -2.17
C SER A 44 -12.75 12.74 -1.77
N ASP A 45 -13.93 12.88 -2.38
CA ASP A 45 -14.87 13.96 -2.10
C ASP A 45 -15.42 13.86 -0.67
N VAL A 46 -15.80 12.67 -0.21
CA VAL A 46 -16.20 12.41 1.18
C VAL A 46 -15.09 12.77 2.16
N GLN A 47 -13.85 12.40 1.86
CA GLN A 47 -12.72 12.75 2.71
C GLN A 47 -12.48 14.28 2.73
N THR A 48 -12.60 14.92 1.58
CA THR A 48 -12.45 16.39 1.44
C THR A 48 -13.54 17.12 2.20
N GLN A 49 -14.78 16.64 2.16
CA GLN A 49 -15.89 17.19 2.96
C GLN A 49 -15.62 17.06 4.46
N LYS A 50 -15.17 15.89 4.94
CA LYS A 50 -14.77 15.71 6.35
C LYS A 50 -13.66 16.69 6.76
N TRP A 51 -12.66 16.89 5.91
CA TRP A 51 -11.60 17.87 6.16
C TRP A 51 -12.13 19.32 6.18
N LYS A 52 -13.05 19.66 5.28
CA LYS A 52 -13.71 20.98 5.28
C LYS A 52 -14.51 21.19 6.55
N GLU A 53 -15.33 20.22 6.97
CA GLU A 53 -16.10 20.30 8.21
C GLU A 53 -15.20 20.47 9.45
N LEU A 54 -14.09 19.73 9.52
CA LEU A 54 -13.09 19.89 10.58
C LEU A 54 -12.44 21.28 10.55
N THR A 55 -12.17 21.81 9.36
CA THR A 55 -11.59 23.15 9.19
C THR A 55 -12.59 24.24 9.57
N GLU A 56 -13.85 24.11 9.16
CA GLU A 56 -14.92 25.02 9.55
C GLU A 56 -15.21 24.95 11.05
N ARG A 57 -15.14 23.77 11.68
CA ARG A 57 -15.18 23.65 13.15
C ARG A 57 -14.01 24.37 13.83
N LEU A 58 -12.81 24.27 13.28
CA LEU A 58 -11.67 25.03 13.79
C LEU A 58 -11.84 26.55 13.59
N LYS A 59 -12.52 26.98 12.51
CA LYS A 59 -12.88 28.38 12.27
C LYS A 59 -14.03 28.88 13.14
N ALA A 60 -14.98 28.01 13.50
CA ALA A 60 -16.11 28.32 14.39
C ALA A 60 -15.65 28.64 15.82
N GLY A 61 -14.37 28.44 16.12
CA GLY A 61 -13.78 28.69 17.43
C GLY A 61 -13.96 27.49 18.35
N PHE A 62 -13.29 27.55 19.49
CA PHE A 62 -13.51 26.60 20.58
C PHE A 62 -14.40 27.24 21.64
N GLU A 63 -15.20 26.45 22.33
CA GLU A 63 -16.02 26.93 23.45
C GLU A 63 -15.40 26.53 24.80
N LYS A 64 -15.81 27.24 25.86
CA LYS A 64 -15.42 26.88 27.23
C LYS A 64 -15.99 25.50 27.58
N GLY A 65 -15.13 24.60 28.04
CA GLY A 65 -15.50 23.23 28.40
C GLY A 65 -15.16 22.16 27.35
N ASP A 66 -14.77 22.55 26.14
CA ASP A 66 -14.40 21.60 25.09
C ASP A 66 -13.15 20.80 25.44
N ALA A 67 -13.18 19.51 25.12
CA ALA A 67 -12.04 18.62 25.28
C ALA A 67 -11.14 18.69 24.03
N VAL A 68 -9.87 19.06 24.25
CA VAL A 68 -8.89 19.27 23.18
C VAL A 68 -7.60 18.51 23.46
N TRP A 69 -6.93 18.09 22.39
CA TRP A 69 -5.59 17.53 22.43
C TRP A 69 -4.55 18.63 22.27
N LEU A 70 -3.49 18.59 23.07
CA LEU A 70 -2.40 19.58 23.03
C LEU A 70 -1.16 19.02 22.34
N TYR A 71 -0.60 19.74 21.38
CA TYR A 71 0.67 19.42 20.76
C TYR A 71 1.86 19.85 21.65
N ILE A 72 2.62 18.88 22.15
CA ILE A 72 3.85 19.11 22.91
C ILE A 72 5.02 18.51 22.13
N PRO A 73 5.96 19.32 21.62
CA PRO A 73 7.09 18.83 20.82
C PRO A 73 8.20 18.16 21.66
N LYS A 74 7.93 17.80 22.92
CA LYS A 74 8.92 17.21 23.83
C LYS A 74 8.93 15.70 23.67
N VAL A 75 10.04 15.16 23.20
CA VAL A 75 10.29 13.72 23.15
C VAL A 75 10.97 13.32 24.45
N GLN A 76 10.52 12.23 25.08
CA GLN A 76 11.21 11.67 26.25
C GLN A 76 12.63 11.24 25.86
N THR A 77 13.60 11.51 26.73
CA THR A 77 15.00 11.13 26.52
C THR A 77 15.10 9.61 26.35
N GLY A 78 15.57 9.14 25.20
CA GLY A 78 15.67 7.72 24.85
C GLY A 78 14.63 7.24 23.84
N LEU A 79 13.55 7.99 23.58
CA LEU A 79 12.62 7.69 22.49
C LEU A 79 13.01 8.40 21.20
N SER A 80 12.87 7.70 20.07
CA SER A 80 12.91 8.34 18.76
C SER A 80 11.66 9.18 18.55
N ARG A 81 11.80 10.32 17.85
CA ARG A 81 10.68 11.20 17.47
C ARG A 81 9.56 10.46 16.71
N LYS A 82 9.89 9.36 16.03
CA LYS A 82 8.92 8.50 15.32
C LYS A 82 8.02 7.68 16.26
N LEU A 83 8.51 7.37 17.46
CA LEU A 83 7.80 6.56 18.46
C LEU A 83 7.13 7.42 19.54
N ALA A 84 7.38 8.72 19.55
CA ALA A 84 6.85 9.62 20.54
C ALA A 84 5.43 10.10 20.18
N HIS A 85 4.51 10.00 21.14
CA HIS A 85 3.19 10.63 21.05
C HIS A 85 3.34 12.15 21.25
N MET A 86 3.25 12.94 20.17
CA MET A 86 3.36 14.41 20.25
C MET A 86 2.05 15.11 20.64
N TRP A 87 0.92 14.42 20.51
CA TRP A 87 -0.39 14.92 20.88
C TRP A 87 -0.77 14.32 22.22
N HIS A 88 -0.87 15.18 23.23
CA HIS A 88 -1.15 14.80 24.60
C HIS A 88 -2.63 15.00 24.92
N GLY A 89 -3.08 14.24 25.92
CA GLY A 89 -4.46 13.84 26.20
C GLY A 89 -5.50 14.97 26.32
N PRO A 90 -6.72 14.62 26.73
CA PRO A 90 -7.83 15.56 26.71
C PRO A 90 -7.65 16.62 27.80
N PHE A 91 -7.27 17.82 27.38
CA PHE A 91 -7.34 19.04 28.18
C PHE A 91 -8.73 19.65 28.01
N ARG A 92 -9.27 20.24 29.07
CA ARG A 92 -10.51 21.02 28.98
C ARG A 92 -10.16 22.48 28.77
N ILE A 93 -10.90 23.16 27.90
CA ILE A 93 -10.78 24.61 27.75
C ILE A 93 -11.49 25.27 28.92
N ASP A 94 -10.80 26.17 29.60
CA ASP A 94 -11.33 26.89 30.76
C ASP A 94 -11.83 28.27 30.33
N GLU A 95 -10.99 29.03 29.63
CA GLU A 95 -11.33 30.33 29.09
C GLU A 95 -10.80 30.52 27.67
N VAL A 96 -11.63 31.11 26.81
CA VAL A 96 -11.24 31.58 25.47
C VAL A 96 -11.20 33.10 25.56
N HIS A 97 -10.05 33.68 25.29
CA HIS A 97 -9.85 35.13 25.45
C HIS A 97 -9.68 35.83 24.10
N ASP A 98 -9.10 35.16 23.11
CA ASP A 98 -8.82 35.69 21.78
C ASP A 98 -9.18 34.63 20.73
N ASP A 99 -9.42 35.04 19.49
CA ASP A 99 -9.73 34.16 18.35
C ASP A 99 -8.60 33.15 18.07
N PHE A 100 -7.44 33.32 18.72
CA PHE A 100 -6.25 32.53 18.52
C PHE A 100 -5.64 31.95 19.81
N ARG A 101 -6.04 32.41 21.00
CA ARG A 101 -5.43 31.99 22.28
C ARG A 101 -6.48 31.51 23.29
N VAL A 102 -6.22 30.32 23.82
CA VAL A 102 -7.10 29.60 24.72
C VAL A 102 -6.34 29.23 25.99
N ARG A 103 -7.01 29.35 27.15
CA ARG A 103 -6.54 28.85 28.44
C ARG A 103 -7.04 27.42 28.64
N LEU A 104 -6.11 26.48 28.75
CA LEU A 104 -6.38 25.09 29.10
C LEU A 104 -6.41 24.93 30.62
N ASN A 105 -7.34 24.10 31.10
CA ASN A 105 -7.34 23.60 32.45
C ASN A 105 -6.23 22.53 32.58
N VAL A 106 -5.14 22.90 33.26
CA VAL A 106 -3.97 22.05 33.49
C VAL A 106 -4.06 21.36 34.87
N GLU A 107 -4.99 21.76 35.72
CA GLU A 107 -5.14 21.25 37.08
C GLU A 107 -5.51 19.76 37.05
N GLY A 108 -4.72 18.92 37.72
CA GLY A 108 -4.95 17.47 37.83
C GLY A 108 -4.42 16.61 36.67
N THR A 109 -3.88 17.19 35.60
CA THR A 109 -3.38 16.40 34.44
C THR A 109 -1.94 15.90 34.58
N GLY A 110 -1.20 16.37 35.59
CA GLY A 110 0.22 16.02 35.84
C GLY A 110 1.21 16.63 34.85
N TYR A 111 0.75 17.38 33.85
CA TYR A 111 1.59 18.07 32.88
C TYR A 111 2.02 19.45 33.39
N ARG A 112 3.29 19.79 33.21
CA ARG A 112 3.84 21.15 33.44
C ARG A 112 3.87 21.92 32.12
N VAL A 113 2.69 22.25 31.59
CA VAL A 113 2.53 23.03 30.35
C VAL A 113 1.99 24.42 30.66
N ASN A 114 2.28 25.39 29.79
CA ASN A 114 1.69 26.72 29.89
C ASN A 114 0.16 26.60 29.66
N PRO A 115 -0.69 27.10 30.57
CA PRO A 115 -2.14 27.12 30.38
C PRO A 115 -2.55 27.87 29.12
N TRP A 116 -1.81 28.92 28.74
CA TRP A 116 -2.10 29.71 27.54
C TRP A 116 -1.47 29.09 26.30
N VAL A 117 -2.31 28.64 25.37
CA VAL A 117 -1.89 27.96 24.13
C VAL A 117 -2.59 28.56 22.91
N HIS A 118 -1.88 28.61 21.80
CA HIS A 118 -2.44 28.98 20.50
C HIS A 118 -3.31 27.85 19.91
N ILE A 119 -4.44 28.19 19.30
CA ILE A 119 -5.42 27.26 18.70
C ILE A 119 -4.78 26.28 17.70
N SER A 120 -3.77 26.70 16.93
CA SER A 120 -3.06 25.78 16.00
C SER A 120 -2.32 24.63 16.67
N ARG A 121 -2.04 24.70 17.98
CA ARG A 121 -1.44 23.60 18.75
C ARG A 121 -2.51 22.73 19.42
N LEU A 122 -3.78 23.05 19.22
CA LEU A 122 -4.91 22.32 19.74
C LEU A 122 -5.56 21.53 18.60
N LYS A 123 -6.03 20.33 18.92
CA LYS A 123 -6.88 19.54 18.02
C LYS A 123 -8.17 19.20 18.76
N PRO A 124 -9.35 19.48 18.18
CA PRO A 124 -10.61 19.09 18.81
C PRO A 124 -10.61 17.58 19.00
N ARG A 125 -11.08 17.14 20.17
CA ARG A 125 -11.32 15.71 20.38
C ARG A 125 -12.48 15.31 19.48
N ALA A 126 -12.19 14.41 18.52
CA ALA A 126 -13.25 13.71 17.83
C ALA A 126 -14.03 12.90 18.88
N LEU A 127 -15.28 13.31 19.13
CA LEU A 127 -16.26 12.45 19.75
C LEU A 127 -16.59 11.38 18.71
N HIS A 128 -15.74 10.37 18.61
CA HIS A 128 -16.14 9.15 17.93
C HIS A 128 -17.38 8.67 18.68
N PRO A 129 -18.53 8.43 18.00
CA PRO A 129 -19.60 7.68 18.64
C PRO A 129 -18.95 6.42 19.22
N LYS A 130 -19.38 6.02 20.43
CA LYS A 130 -18.87 4.80 21.05
C LYS A 130 -18.88 3.71 19.98
N ARG A 131 -17.77 2.97 19.86
CA ARG A 131 -17.70 1.78 19.01
C ARG A 131 -19.04 1.05 19.18
N PRO A 132 -19.83 0.81 18.12
CA PRO A 132 -21.07 0.06 18.24
C PRO A 132 -20.76 -1.20 19.04
N VAL A 133 -21.45 -1.37 20.17
CA VAL A 133 -21.41 -2.59 21.00
C VAL A 133 -22.52 -3.54 20.56
N GLU A 134 -23.11 -3.28 19.39
CA GLU A 134 -23.78 -4.35 18.67
C GLU A 134 -22.67 -5.32 18.28
N GLU A 135 -22.61 -6.42 19.02
CA GLU A 135 -22.06 -7.65 18.48
C GLU A 135 -22.83 -7.88 17.19
N VAL A 136 -22.17 -7.57 16.07
CA VAL A 136 -22.62 -8.10 14.79
C VAL A 136 -22.53 -9.61 15.01
N GLU A 137 -23.68 -10.27 15.09
CA GLU A 137 -23.76 -11.71 14.84
C GLU A 137 -23.29 -11.89 13.40
N VAL A 138 -21.97 -11.94 13.25
CA VAL A 138 -21.31 -12.44 12.06
C VAL A 138 -21.75 -13.89 12.05
N GLY A 139 -22.69 -14.23 11.17
CA GLY A 139 -23.10 -15.61 11.02
C GLY A 139 -21.85 -16.45 10.78
N GLU A 140 -21.81 -17.70 11.24
CA GLU A 140 -20.71 -18.60 10.90
C GLU A 140 -20.56 -18.77 9.36
N ASP A 141 -21.56 -18.30 8.59
CA ASP A 141 -21.61 -18.21 7.13
C ASP A 141 -21.03 -16.92 6.52
N ASP A 142 -20.63 -15.92 7.30
CA ASP A 142 -19.86 -14.74 6.82
C ASP A 142 -18.39 -15.10 6.53
N ASP A 143 -18.13 -16.37 6.21
CA ASP A 143 -16.86 -16.89 5.74
C ASP A 143 -16.71 -16.56 4.24
N PHE A 144 -16.72 -15.27 3.92
CA PHE A 144 -16.38 -14.74 2.60
C PHE A 144 -17.03 -15.50 1.44
N ASP A 145 -18.30 -15.92 1.54
CA ASP A 145 -19.06 -16.70 0.54
C ASP A 145 -18.15 -17.48 -0.43
N THR A 146 -17.38 -18.42 0.10
CA THR A 146 -16.50 -19.28 -0.71
C THR A 146 -17.32 -20.01 -1.79
N ALA A 147 -18.63 -20.22 -1.55
CA ALA A 147 -19.60 -20.78 -2.48
C ALA A 147 -19.98 -19.86 -3.68
N LEU A 148 -19.70 -18.56 -3.63
CA LEU A 148 -19.86 -17.65 -4.78
C LEU A 148 -18.60 -17.62 -5.67
N LEU A 149 -17.48 -18.15 -5.19
CA LEU A 149 -16.33 -18.40 -6.06
C LEU A 149 -16.70 -19.60 -6.95
N PRO A 150 -16.54 -19.51 -8.27
CA PRO A 150 -16.63 -20.69 -9.12
C PRO A 150 -15.73 -21.79 -8.55
N GLU A 151 -16.21 -23.03 -8.44
CA GLU A 151 -15.42 -24.20 -7.99
C GLU A 151 -14.05 -24.30 -8.71
N ASP A 152 -13.99 -23.78 -9.93
CA ASP A 152 -12.84 -23.74 -10.83
C ASP A 152 -11.81 -22.64 -10.50
N SER A 153 -12.08 -21.78 -9.49
CA SER A 153 -11.17 -20.69 -9.08
C SER A 153 -9.88 -21.20 -8.41
N TRP A 154 -9.82 -22.49 -8.10
CA TRP A 154 -8.67 -23.16 -7.50
C TRP A 154 -8.13 -24.31 -8.36
N GLU A 155 -8.71 -24.57 -9.53
CA GLU A 155 -8.01 -25.41 -10.49
C GLU A 155 -6.79 -24.61 -10.98
N PRO A 156 -5.55 -25.12 -10.80
CA PRO A 156 -4.42 -24.51 -11.46
C PRO A 156 -4.76 -24.51 -12.95
N ASP A 157 -4.78 -23.33 -13.57
CA ASP A 157 -4.92 -23.13 -15.00
C ASP A 157 -3.76 -23.91 -15.64
N SER A 158 -3.97 -25.20 -15.89
CA SER A 158 -2.97 -26.15 -16.37
C SER A 158 -2.54 -25.83 -17.82
N GLY A 159 -3.11 -24.75 -18.39
CA GLY A 159 -2.66 -24.09 -19.61
C GLY A 159 -1.69 -22.93 -19.40
N ARG A 160 -1.37 -22.53 -18.16
CA ARG A 160 -0.29 -21.57 -17.87
C ARG A 160 0.99 -22.31 -17.54
N ASP A 161 2.02 -21.93 -18.28
CA ASP A 161 3.42 -22.29 -18.12
C ASP A 161 3.96 -21.84 -16.74
N GLU A 162 3.45 -22.42 -15.65
CA GLU A 162 3.84 -22.12 -14.28
C GLU A 162 5.08 -22.93 -13.91
N TYR A 163 6.25 -22.35 -14.20
CA TYR A 163 7.53 -22.95 -13.86
C TYR A 163 7.86 -22.71 -12.37
N GLU A 164 8.14 -23.77 -11.62
CA GLU A 164 8.64 -23.65 -10.25
C GLU A 164 10.12 -23.26 -10.25
N VAL A 165 10.51 -22.31 -9.40
CA VAL A 165 11.91 -21.93 -9.21
C VAL A 165 12.60 -22.88 -8.24
N GLU A 166 13.68 -23.54 -8.66
CA GLU A 166 14.50 -24.39 -7.80
C GLU A 166 15.45 -23.55 -6.94
N LYS A 167 16.20 -22.64 -7.58
CA LYS A 167 17.23 -21.86 -6.90
C LYS A 167 17.60 -20.58 -7.64
N ILE A 168 17.97 -19.56 -6.89
CA ILE A 168 18.60 -18.34 -7.43
C ILE A 168 20.12 -18.51 -7.42
N LEU A 169 20.73 -18.40 -8.58
CA LEU A 169 22.17 -18.61 -8.76
C LEU A 169 22.96 -17.32 -8.60
N ASP A 170 22.51 -16.24 -9.23
CA ASP A 170 23.28 -15.00 -9.33
C ASP A 170 22.38 -13.76 -9.43
N LEU A 171 22.98 -12.58 -9.23
CA LEU A 171 22.36 -11.27 -9.29
C LEU A 171 23.19 -10.33 -10.16
N ARG A 172 22.58 -9.74 -11.19
CA ARG A 172 23.19 -8.69 -12.00
C ARG A 172 22.40 -7.39 -11.97
N TRP A 173 23.09 -6.31 -12.29
CA TRP A 173 22.49 -4.99 -12.46
C TRP A 173 22.46 -4.63 -13.94
N SER A 174 21.26 -4.53 -14.51
CA SER A 174 21.06 -4.13 -15.90
C SER A 174 20.66 -2.64 -15.98
N LYS A 175 21.07 -1.97 -17.06
CA LYS A 175 20.67 -0.60 -17.37
C LYS A 175 19.54 -0.65 -18.39
N ARG A 176 18.35 -0.13 -18.06
CA ARG A 176 17.32 0.11 -19.09
C ARG A 176 17.73 1.29 -19.97
N ALA A 177 17.70 1.10 -21.29
CA ALA A 177 18.06 2.12 -22.27
C ALA A 177 17.26 3.44 -22.16
N ARG A 178 16.05 3.40 -21.56
CA ARG A 178 15.13 4.56 -21.50
C ARG A 178 15.15 5.35 -20.20
N THR A 179 15.68 4.79 -19.12
CA THR A 179 15.62 5.41 -17.79
C THR A 179 16.96 5.16 -17.11
N SER A 180 17.61 6.18 -16.55
CA SER A 180 18.90 6.07 -15.84
C SER A 180 18.89 5.15 -14.60
N LYS A 181 17.78 4.45 -14.35
CA LYS A 181 17.56 3.54 -13.23
C LYS A 181 18.14 2.16 -13.55
N ARG A 182 19.12 1.73 -12.75
CA ARG A 182 19.62 0.35 -12.76
C ARG A 182 18.55 -0.58 -12.19
N SER A 183 18.19 -1.63 -12.91
CA SER A 183 17.29 -2.70 -12.46
C SER A 183 18.08 -3.92 -12.01
N LYS A 184 17.58 -4.62 -10.99
CA LYS A 184 18.13 -5.90 -10.54
C LYS A 184 17.48 -7.04 -11.32
N GLU A 185 18.30 -7.93 -11.84
CA GLU A 185 17.90 -9.16 -12.50
C GLU A 185 18.56 -10.34 -11.79
N TYR A 186 17.81 -11.42 -11.59
CA TYR A 186 18.28 -12.63 -10.93
C TYR A 186 18.38 -13.76 -11.94
N LEU A 187 19.43 -14.56 -11.82
CA LEU A 187 19.59 -15.79 -12.61
C LEU A 187 18.90 -16.93 -11.88
N ILE A 188 17.88 -17.50 -12.51
CA ILE A 188 16.98 -18.47 -11.93
C ILE A 188 17.25 -19.83 -12.55
N LYS A 189 17.45 -20.82 -11.70
CA LYS A 189 17.39 -22.22 -12.07
C LYS A 189 15.96 -22.70 -11.85
N TRP A 190 15.31 -23.11 -12.93
CA TRP A 190 13.97 -23.68 -12.92
C TRP A 190 14.01 -25.14 -12.48
N LYS A 191 12.95 -25.60 -11.83
CA LYS A 191 12.79 -27.01 -11.45
C LYS A 191 12.44 -27.80 -12.71
N ASN A 192 13.18 -28.87 -12.98
CA ASN A 192 13.03 -29.74 -14.16
C ASN A 192 13.47 -29.13 -15.51
N TYR A 193 14.14 -27.97 -15.50
CA TYR A 193 14.76 -27.39 -16.70
C TYR A 193 16.21 -27.02 -16.42
N ASP A 194 17.10 -27.38 -17.36
CA ASP A 194 18.54 -27.18 -17.19
C ASP A 194 19.01 -25.76 -17.53
N ASP A 195 18.21 -25.01 -18.29
CA ASP A 195 18.59 -23.69 -18.78
C ASP A 195 18.21 -22.57 -17.79
N PRO A 196 19.20 -21.88 -17.19
CA PRO A 196 18.93 -20.80 -16.26
C PRO A 196 18.64 -19.48 -16.99
N GLU A 197 17.63 -18.75 -16.53
CA GLU A 197 17.17 -17.50 -17.17
C GLU A 197 17.34 -16.27 -16.26
N TRP A 198 17.62 -15.11 -16.87
CA TRP A 198 17.70 -13.82 -16.19
C TRP A 198 16.34 -13.13 -16.16
N LEU A 199 15.70 -13.04 -14.98
CA LEU A 199 14.43 -12.34 -14.82
C LEU A 199 14.48 -11.17 -13.83
N PRO A 200 13.72 -10.08 -14.09
CA PRO A 200 13.53 -8.98 -13.16
C PRO A 200 12.64 -9.39 -11.98
N VAL A 201 12.79 -8.69 -10.84
CA VAL A 201 11.99 -8.92 -9.62
C VAL A 201 10.48 -8.91 -9.86
N SER A 202 9.99 -8.10 -10.80
CA SER A 202 8.56 -8.01 -11.10
C SER A 202 7.95 -9.27 -11.69
N GLN A 203 8.78 -10.16 -12.25
CA GLN A 203 8.34 -11.45 -12.82
C GLN A 203 8.62 -12.63 -11.87
N LEU A 204 9.19 -12.37 -10.69
CA LEU A 204 9.53 -13.40 -9.71
C LEU A 204 8.55 -13.43 -8.55
N SER A 205 7.81 -14.54 -8.44
CA SER A 205 6.89 -14.80 -7.32
C SER A 205 7.56 -15.46 -6.09
N CYS A 206 8.84 -15.86 -6.20
CA CYS A 206 9.54 -16.68 -5.20
C CYS A 206 10.18 -15.89 -4.04
N GLY A 207 9.35 -15.22 -3.23
CA GLY A 207 9.79 -14.32 -2.15
C GLY A 207 10.75 -14.94 -1.11
N ALA A 208 10.54 -16.21 -0.73
CA ALA A 208 11.39 -16.90 0.25
C ALA A 208 12.83 -17.12 -0.26
N LEU A 209 12.99 -17.64 -1.48
CA LEU A 209 14.29 -17.86 -2.12
C LEU A 209 15.05 -16.54 -2.33
N LEU A 210 14.33 -15.47 -2.70
CA LEU A 210 14.91 -14.13 -2.84
C LEU A 210 15.45 -13.60 -1.51
N TYR A 211 14.77 -13.87 -0.40
CA TYR A 211 15.19 -13.42 0.92
C TYR A 211 16.50 -14.10 1.36
N GLU A 212 16.56 -15.43 1.26
CA GLU A 212 17.75 -16.21 1.62
C GLU A 212 18.97 -15.86 0.76
N PHE A 213 18.79 -15.72 -0.56
CA PHE A 213 19.86 -15.33 -1.46
C PHE A 213 20.39 -13.92 -1.14
N ASN A 214 19.50 -12.95 -0.91
CA ASN A 214 19.93 -11.58 -0.56
C ASN A 214 20.62 -11.52 0.81
N GLN A 215 20.24 -12.36 1.76
CA GLN A 215 20.86 -12.43 3.08
C GLN A 215 22.27 -13.03 3.00
N SER A 216 22.42 -14.13 2.27
CA SER A 216 23.73 -14.75 2.02
C SER A 216 24.66 -13.85 1.19
N ALA A 217 24.15 -13.15 0.17
CA ALA A 217 24.92 -12.19 -0.61
C ALA A 217 25.42 -11.00 0.25
N LYS A 218 24.57 -10.46 1.13
CA LYS A 218 24.97 -9.41 2.09
C LYS A 218 26.02 -9.90 3.08
N ALA A 219 25.90 -11.14 3.57
CA ALA A 219 26.87 -11.75 4.47
C ALA A 219 28.23 -11.91 3.79
N LYS A 220 28.25 -12.41 2.54
CA LYS A 220 29.48 -12.51 1.72
C LYS A 220 30.12 -11.16 1.45
N ALA A 221 29.35 -10.14 1.10
CA ALA A 221 29.87 -8.78 0.86
C ALA A 221 30.49 -8.17 2.14
N ARG A 222 29.85 -8.38 3.30
CA ARG A 222 30.42 -7.97 4.60
C ARG A 222 31.74 -8.69 4.88
N PHE A 223 31.77 -10.00 4.66
CA PHE A 223 32.98 -10.80 4.86
C PHE A 223 34.14 -10.36 3.94
N GLN A 224 33.87 -10.11 2.66
CA GLN A 224 34.85 -9.55 1.73
C GLN A 224 35.35 -8.17 2.16
N SER A 225 34.46 -7.28 2.63
CA SER A 225 34.87 -5.96 3.12
C SER A 225 35.76 -6.04 4.37
N MET A 226 35.57 -7.07 5.20
CA MET A 226 36.43 -7.30 6.37
C MET A 226 37.82 -7.76 5.97
N GLN A 227 37.94 -8.61 4.93
CA GLN A 227 39.23 -9.07 4.42
C GLN A 227 39.98 -7.98 3.63
N ALA A 228 39.27 -7.12 2.89
CA ALA A 228 39.87 -6.06 2.10
C ALA A 228 40.49 -4.91 2.93
N GLY A 229 40.30 -4.91 4.26
CA GLY A 229 40.93 -3.95 5.17
C GLY A 229 42.37 -4.32 5.57
N ASP A 230 42.80 -5.56 5.35
CA ASP A 230 44.11 -6.06 5.82
C ASP A 230 45.23 -6.01 4.75
N ASP A 231 44.92 -5.73 3.48
CA ASP A 231 45.91 -5.54 2.42
C ASP A 231 46.43 -4.09 2.36
N HIS A 232 47.18 -3.70 3.39
CA HIS A 232 48.09 -2.56 3.29
C HIS A 232 49.43 -3.07 2.73
N PRO A 233 49.94 -2.54 1.60
CA PRO A 233 51.27 -2.92 1.14
C PRO A 233 52.28 -2.51 2.20
N ARG A 234 53.03 -3.49 2.74
CA ARG A 234 54.22 -3.20 3.55
C ARG A 234 55.22 -2.48 2.65
N VAL A 235 55.58 -1.27 3.07
CA VAL A 235 56.71 -0.47 2.56
C VAL A 235 57.99 -1.28 2.60
#